data_AF-A0A1F5T5N0-F1
#
_entry.id   AF-A0A1F5T5N0-F1
#
_cell.length_a   1.000
_cell.length_b   1.000
_cell.length_c   1.000
_cell.angle_alpha   90.00
_cell.angle_beta   90.00
_cell.angle_gamma   90.00
#
_symmetry.space_group_name_H-M   'P 1'
#
loop_
_entity.id
_entity.type
_entity.pdbx_description
1 polymer ?
#
loop_
_entity_poly.entity_id
_entity_poly.type
_entity_poly.pdbx_seq_one_letter_code
_entity_poly.pdbx_strand_id
1 'polypeptide(L)'
;MGTKKFIGTLALGALIGGAIGLFLNPETGKKNRDRFKKLSKQVSEQLVREVGKAGKIGRKEYDAVVENIVKKYSKDDLLNKAAWVEIVAELKERWADIQKEVANNSKKKK
;
A
#
# COMPACT_ATOMS: atom_id res chain seq x y z
N MET A 1 1.75 27.98 0.98
CA MET A 1 0.74 27.70 2.03
C MET A 1 0.52 26.19 2.16
N GLY A 2 0.94 25.62 3.30
CA GLY A 2 0.34 24.44 3.92
C GLY A 2 0.35 23.07 3.21
N THR A 3 1.52 22.43 3.06
CA THR A 3 1.64 20.96 2.95
C THR A 3 1.17 20.32 4.26
N LYS A 4 -0.15 20.22 4.47
CA LYS A 4 -0.72 19.64 5.69
C LYS A 4 -0.30 18.17 5.81
N LYS A 5 0.25 17.89 6.98
CA LYS A 5 1.01 16.70 7.36
C LYS A 5 0.26 15.39 7.09
N PHE A 6 1.03 14.49 6.49
CA PHE A 6 0.74 13.13 6.05
C PHE A 6 0.51 12.19 7.25
N ILE A 7 -0.64 12.30 7.93
CA ILE A 7 -0.97 11.44 9.10
C ILE A 7 -1.33 9.99 8.68
N GLY A 8 -1.57 9.74 7.39
CA GLY A 8 -1.80 8.37 6.86
C GLY A 8 -0.56 7.47 6.77
N THR A 9 0.56 7.80 7.43
CA THR A 9 1.82 7.04 7.25
C THR A 9 1.95 5.84 8.21
N LEU A 10 1.25 5.84 9.36
CA LEU A 10 1.42 4.81 10.40
C LEU A 10 0.58 3.55 10.17
N ALA A 11 -0.69 3.69 9.73
CA ALA A 11 -1.53 2.52 9.41
C ALA A 11 -1.14 1.85 8.09
N LEU A 12 -0.71 2.65 7.11
CA LEU A 12 -0.38 2.18 5.76
C LEU A 12 1.00 1.53 5.61
N GLY A 13 1.95 1.89 6.48
CA GLY A 13 3.24 1.20 6.56
C GLY A 13 3.13 -0.23 7.08
N ALA A 14 2.05 -0.54 7.82
CA ALA A 14 1.76 -1.87 8.34
C ALA A 14 0.98 -2.77 7.37
N LEU A 15 0.49 -2.26 6.22
CA LEU A 15 -0.34 -3.03 5.27
C LEU A 15 0.45 -4.05 4.44
N ILE A 16 1.77 -3.97 4.48
CA ILE A 16 2.67 -4.91 3.81
C ILE A 16 3.48 -5.56 4.93
N GLY A 17 2.78 -6.04 5.96
CA GLY A 17 3.38 -6.65 7.14
C GLY A 17 3.61 -8.15 6.94
N GLY A 18 2.76 -8.82 6.18
CA GLY A 18 2.88 -10.25 5.88
C GLY A 18 4.08 -10.53 4.98
N ALA A 19 4.24 -9.78 3.89
CA ALA A 19 5.34 -9.94 2.95
C ALA A 19 6.73 -9.59 3.53
N ILE A 20 6.76 -8.86 4.65
CA ILE A 20 8.00 -8.57 5.39
C ILE A 20 8.63 -9.85 5.95
N GLY A 21 7.84 -10.86 6.34
CA GLY A 21 8.38 -12.12 6.89
C GLY A 21 9.32 -12.85 5.93
N LEU A 22 8.96 -12.90 4.65
CA LEU A 22 9.78 -13.49 3.58
C LEU A 22 11.00 -12.63 3.23
N PHE A 23 10.92 -11.31 3.44
CA PHE A 23 11.95 -10.34 3.03
C PHE A 23 12.90 -9.93 4.16
N LEU A 24 12.57 -10.23 5.42
CA LEU A 24 13.44 -10.02 6.59
C LEU A 24 14.46 -11.13 6.80
N ASN A 25 14.63 -12.04 5.84
CA ASN A 25 15.74 -12.98 5.88
C ASN A 25 17.06 -12.17 6.05
N PRO A 26 17.97 -12.53 6.97
CA PRO A 26 19.20 -11.78 7.22
C PRO A 26 20.11 -11.65 5.98
N GLU A 27 20.00 -12.55 5.01
CA GLU A 27 20.72 -12.47 3.71
C GLU A 27 20.31 -11.25 2.87
N THR A 28 19.11 -10.72 3.09
CA THR A 28 18.62 -9.54 2.39
C THR A 28 19.28 -8.29 2.97
N GLY A 29 20.39 -7.87 2.34
CA GLY A 29 21.23 -6.75 2.76
C GLY A 29 20.48 -5.43 2.92
N LYS A 30 21.08 -4.47 3.64
CA LYS A 30 20.50 -3.15 3.98
C LYS A 30 19.87 -2.43 2.77
N LYS A 31 20.51 -2.50 1.60
CA LYS A 31 20.02 -1.90 0.34
C LYS A 31 18.66 -2.45 -0.09
N ASN A 32 18.45 -3.76 0.03
CA ASN A 32 17.20 -4.42 -0.33
C ASN A 32 16.09 -4.03 0.64
N ARG A 33 16.39 -3.98 1.95
CA ARG A 33 15.44 -3.53 2.98
C ARG A 33 14.99 -2.08 2.75
N ASP A 34 15.92 -1.21 2.37
CA ASP A 34 15.61 0.19 2.05
C ASP A 34 14.79 0.31 0.75
N ARG A 35 15.11 -0.48 -0.28
CA ARG A 35 14.28 -0.59 -1.50
C ARG A 35 12.87 -1.05 -1.17
N PHE A 36 12.72 -2.07 -0.32
CA PHE A 36 11.43 -2.60 0.08
C PHE A 36 10.61 -1.56 0.85
N LYS A 37 11.21 -0.89 1.84
CA LYS A 37 10.54 0.19 2.58
C LYS A 37 10.04 1.30 1.64
N LYS A 38 10.84 1.68 0.64
CA LYS A 38 10.45 2.67 -0.38
C LYS A 38 9.30 2.14 -1.23
N LEU A 39 9.40 0.91 -1.72
CA LEU A 39 8.38 0.25 -2.54
C LEU A 39 7.05 0.16 -1.79
N SER A 40 7.06 -0.33 -0.55
CA SER A 40 5.89 -0.45 0.31
C SER A 40 5.23 0.90 0.55
N LYS A 41 6.04 1.93 0.85
CA LYS A 41 5.54 3.30 0.99
C LYS A 41 4.89 3.79 -0.31
N GLN A 42 5.51 3.58 -1.46
CA GLN A 42 4.99 4.01 -2.75
C GLN A 42 3.66 3.33 -3.11
N VAL A 43 3.56 2.01 -2.93
CA VAL A 43 2.33 1.24 -3.14
C VAL A 43 1.20 1.78 -2.26
N SER A 44 1.46 1.90 -0.95
CA SER A 44 0.48 2.40 0.00
C SER A 44 0.02 3.83 -0.30
N GLU A 45 0.95 4.73 -0.59
CA GLU A 45 0.57 6.11 -0.94
C GLU A 45 -0.21 6.18 -2.26
N GLN A 46 0.15 5.36 -3.27
CA GLN A 46 -0.58 5.32 -4.52
C GLN A 46 -2.00 4.76 -4.30
N LEU A 47 -2.16 3.74 -3.46
CA LEU A 47 -3.47 3.17 -3.12
C LEU A 47 -4.40 4.21 -2.49
N VAL A 48 -3.94 4.93 -1.48
CA VAL A 48 -4.73 5.99 -0.85
C VAL A 48 -5.07 7.10 -1.84
N ARG A 49 -4.13 7.47 -2.71
CA ARG A 49 -4.36 8.49 -3.74
C ARG A 49 -5.43 8.05 -4.73
N GLU A 50 -5.36 6.83 -5.26
CA GLU A 50 -6.32 6.32 -6.24
C GLU A 50 -7.71 6.12 -5.61
N VAL A 51 -7.79 5.49 -4.44
CA VAL A 51 -9.07 5.32 -3.72
C VAL A 51 -9.64 6.67 -3.30
N GLY A 52 -8.80 7.58 -2.80
CA GLY A 52 -9.22 8.92 -2.40
C GLY A 52 -9.70 9.79 -3.56
N LYS A 53 -9.12 9.64 -4.76
CA LYS A 53 -9.59 10.31 -5.98
C LYS A 53 -10.91 9.74 -6.48
N ALA A 54 -11.05 8.42 -6.44
CA ALA A 54 -12.26 7.73 -6.91
C ALA A 54 -13.46 7.95 -5.97
N GLY A 55 -13.22 8.34 -4.72
CA GLY A 55 -14.27 8.73 -3.78
C GLY A 55 -14.99 7.51 -3.20
N LYS A 56 -16.32 7.44 -3.35
CA LYS A 56 -17.10 6.28 -2.92
C LYS A 56 -17.00 5.19 -3.99
N ILE A 57 -16.02 4.30 -3.84
CA ILE A 57 -15.92 3.09 -4.66
C ILE A 57 -16.46 1.88 -3.90
N GLY A 58 -16.95 0.89 -4.65
CA GLY A 58 -17.31 -0.43 -4.13
C GLY A 58 -16.09 -1.35 -3.99
N ARG A 59 -16.32 -2.52 -3.38
CA ARG A 59 -15.27 -3.53 -3.17
C ARG A 59 -14.60 -3.99 -4.48
N LYS A 60 -15.39 -4.19 -5.54
CA LYS A 60 -14.88 -4.64 -6.85
C LYS A 60 -13.92 -3.62 -7.48
N GLU A 61 -14.28 -2.33 -7.41
CA GLU A 61 -13.44 -1.25 -7.92
C GLU A 61 -12.16 -1.11 -7.09
N TYR A 62 -12.26 -1.26 -5.77
CA TYR A 62 -11.08 -1.30 -4.90
C TYR A 62 -10.14 -2.44 -5.26
N ASP A 63 -10.65 -3.66 -5.41
CA ASP A 63 -9.85 -4.83 -5.78
C ASP A 63 -9.12 -4.60 -7.11
N ALA A 64 -9.79 -3.97 -8.09
CA ALA A 64 -9.19 -3.59 -9.37
C ALA A 64 -8.09 -2.52 -9.22
N VAL A 65 -8.30 -1.52 -8.34
CA VAL A 65 -7.27 -0.52 -8.02
C VAL A 65 -6.04 -1.19 -7.40
N VAL A 66 -6.23 -2.09 -6.44
CA VAL A 66 -5.14 -2.85 -5.81
C VAL A 66 -4.36 -3.65 -6.86
N GLU A 67 -5.04 -4.40 -7.72
CA GLU A 67 -4.40 -5.18 -8.79
C GLU A 67 -3.60 -4.31 -9.75
N ASN A 68 -4.16 -3.17 -10.18
CA ASN A 68 -3.48 -2.26 -11.09
C ASN A 68 -2.22 -1.64 -10.47
N ILE A 69 -2.29 -1.27 -9.19
CA ILE A 69 -1.14 -0.73 -8.45
C ILE A 69 -0.08 -1.82 -8.33
N VAL A 70 -0.42 -3.00 -7.83
CA VAL A 70 0.55 -4.08 -7.65
C VAL A 70 1.17 -4.48 -8.99
N LYS A 71 0.39 -4.60 -10.07
CA LYS A 71 0.90 -4.90 -11.42
C LYS A 71 1.91 -3.87 -11.95
N LYS A 72 1.78 -2.60 -11.55
CA LYS A 72 2.74 -1.55 -11.89
C LYS A 72 4.07 -1.74 -11.15
N TYR A 73 4.00 -2.11 -9.87
CA TYR A 73 5.17 -2.27 -9.01
C TYR A 73 5.83 -3.65 -9.11
N SER A 74 5.10 -4.69 -9.52
CA SER A 74 5.60 -6.06 -9.68
C SER A 74 6.53 -6.28 -10.87
N LYS A 75 6.80 -5.22 -11.63
CA LYS A 75 7.88 -5.17 -12.61
C LYS A 75 9.26 -5.03 -11.97
N ASP A 76 9.32 -4.63 -10.70
CA ASP A 76 10.56 -4.56 -9.94
C ASP A 76 11.00 -5.97 -9.52
N ASP A 77 12.30 -6.25 -9.64
CA ASP A 77 12.94 -7.54 -9.39
C ASP A 77 13.12 -7.86 -7.90
N LEU A 78 12.80 -6.91 -7.02
CA LEU A 78 12.96 -7.05 -5.58
C LEU A 78 12.13 -8.16 -4.97
N LEU A 79 10.92 -8.41 -5.50
CA LEU A 79 9.98 -9.38 -4.96
C LEU A 79 9.61 -10.43 -6.00
N ASN A 80 9.55 -11.70 -5.58
CA ASN A 80 9.10 -12.79 -6.42
C ASN A 80 7.57 -12.76 -6.62
N LYS A 81 7.07 -13.55 -7.57
CA LYS A 81 5.63 -13.61 -7.89
C LYS A 81 4.77 -14.01 -6.69
N ALA A 82 5.23 -14.94 -5.85
CA ALA A 82 4.47 -15.39 -4.68
C ALA A 82 4.28 -14.26 -3.66
N ALA A 83 5.35 -13.51 -3.38
CA ALA A 83 5.28 -12.33 -2.51
C ALA A 83 4.29 -11.28 -3.06
N TRP A 84 4.26 -11.07 -4.39
CA TRP A 84 3.28 -10.17 -4.99
C TRP A 84 1.83 -10.65 -4.86
N VAL A 85 1.59 -11.97 -4.96
CA VAL A 85 0.27 -12.56 -4.75
C VAL A 85 -0.20 -12.35 -3.31
N GLU A 86 0.68 -12.56 -2.34
CA GLU A 86 0.37 -12.30 -0.92
C GLU A 86 0.08 -10.82 -0.65
N ILE A 87 0.86 -9.91 -1.24
CA ILE A 87 0.63 -8.46 -1.12
C ILE A 87 -0.74 -8.08 -1.69
N VAL A 88 -1.14 -8.63 -2.84
CA VAL A 88 -2.49 -8.37 -3.39
C VAL A 88 -3.56 -8.84 -2.42
N ALA A 89 -3.43 -10.06 -1.87
CA ALA A 89 -4.39 -10.62 -0.94
C ALA A 89 -4.51 -9.74 0.33
N GLU A 90 -3.39 -9.42 0.97
CA GLU A 90 -3.35 -8.60 2.19
C GLU A 90 -3.97 -7.21 1.96
N LEU A 91 -3.62 -6.55 0.85
CA LEU A 91 -4.19 -5.25 0.49
C LEU A 91 -5.70 -5.34 0.25
N LYS A 92 -6.19 -6.38 -0.41
CA LYS A 92 -7.63 -6.59 -0.63
C LYS A 92 -8.36 -6.76 0.70
N GLU A 93 -7.83 -7.53 1.64
CA GLU A 93 -8.43 -7.73 2.96
C GLU A 93 -8.55 -6.42 3.76
N ARG A 94 -7.57 -5.53 3.62
CA ARG A 94 -7.52 -4.23 4.31
C ARG A 94 -8.46 -3.16 3.75
N TRP A 95 -9.39 -3.53 2.86
CA TRP A 95 -10.44 -2.65 2.32
C TRP A 95 -11.13 -1.81 3.39
N ALA A 96 -11.62 -2.44 4.47
CA ALA A 96 -12.38 -1.74 5.51
C ALA A 96 -11.55 -0.67 6.22
N ASP A 97 -10.26 -0.95 6.44
CA ASP A 97 -9.34 -0.01 7.06
C ASP A 97 -9.01 1.16 6.11
N ILE A 98 -8.81 0.87 4.82
CA ILE A 98 -8.60 1.89 3.79
C ILE A 98 -9.83 2.79 3.66
N GLN A 99 -11.05 2.25 3.67
CA GLN A 99 -12.26 3.06 3.63
C GLN A 99 -12.35 4.01 4.82
N LYS A 100 -12.09 3.50 6.03
CA LYS A 100 -12.06 4.32 7.26
C LYS A 100 -10.99 5.42 7.16
N GLU A 101 -9.79 5.07 6.67
CA GLU A 101 -8.69 6.02 6.52
C GLU A 101 -9.00 7.12 5.51
N VAL A 102 -9.54 6.77 4.33
CA VAL A 102 -9.96 7.73 3.30
C VAL A 102 -11.09 8.63 3.80
N ALA A 103 -12.06 8.07 4.53
CA ALA A 103 -13.13 8.84 5.17
C ALA A 103 -12.59 9.82 6.23
N ASN A 104 -11.63 9.40 7.06
CA ASN A 104 -11.01 10.26 8.06
C ASN A 104 -10.15 11.36 7.43
N ASN A 105 -9.45 11.06 6.34
CA ASN A 105 -8.61 12.01 5.62
C ASN A 105 -9.45 13.09 4.88
N SER A 106 -10.60 12.71 4.32
CA SER A 106 -11.54 13.68 3.70
C SER A 106 -12.16 14.63 4.73
N LYS A 107 -12.48 14.15 5.94
CA LYS A 107 -12.99 14.98 7.04
C LYS A 107 -11.96 15.97 7.60
N LYS A 108 -10.67 15.61 7.65
CA LYS A 108 -9.58 16.50 8.13
C LYS A 108 -9.22 17.64 7.17
N LYS A 109 -9.68 17.58 5.91
CA LYS A 109 -9.47 18.62 4.90
C LYS A 109 -10.58 19.68 4.86
N LYS A 110 -11.71 19.45 5.52
CA LYS A 110 -12.84 20.38 5.64
C LYS A 110 -12.68 21.23 6.91
#